data_AF-A0A1F4MVZ9-F1
#
_entry.id   AF-A0A1F4MVZ9-F1
#
_cell.length_a   1.000
_cell.length_b   1.000
_cell.length_c   1.000
_cell.angle_alpha   90.00
_cell.angle_beta   90.00
_cell.angle_gamma   90.00
#
_symmetry.space_group_name_H-M   'P 1'
#
loop_
_entity.id
_entity.type
_entity.pdbx_description
1 polymer ?
#
loop_
_entity_poly.entity_id
_entity_poly.type
_entity_poly.pdbx_seq_one_letter_code
_entity_poly.pdbx_strand_id
1 'polypeptide(L)'
;MKRQLILSILVMLSALILILPAFLQADIFMKQKIHTDGIQMMGQTQPPTDKIQTIWMTADKIRSDSEEGTVIMRLDKGLIYFLDNVKKTYSEMPLDMGKVMDSQMKKSMEEEGMDAEEQQAAMGMMQGMSQMKVTITPSAEKKKIGQYNCQKYLMDLQTMMGPSTSEMWVTEDLDMDYDLYSKFSAAMMGKGGMFGGMMKDMMEEMKKVRGVTVLTVTTMNMMGMSIKSTQELIEYSKGTAPAGYFEIPGGYKKSESPFGME
;
A
#
# COMPACT_ATOMS: atom_id res chain seq x y z
N MET A 1 40.77 -43.31 31.14
CA MET A 1 39.51 -42.63 31.52
C MET A 1 39.56 -41.09 31.40
N LYS A 2 40.55 -40.37 31.96
CA LYS A 2 40.62 -38.89 31.88
C LYS A 2 40.64 -38.31 30.45
N ARG A 3 41.32 -38.99 29.52
CA ARG A 3 41.46 -38.52 28.12
C ARG A 3 40.19 -38.67 27.28
N GLN A 4 39.33 -39.63 27.61
CA GLN A 4 38.03 -39.81 26.96
C GLN A 4 36.96 -38.88 27.54
N LEU A 5 37.03 -38.56 28.83
CA LEU A 5 36.18 -37.53 29.44
C LEU A 5 36.44 -36.13 28.84
N ILE A 6 37.71 -35.78 28.61
CA ILE A 6 38.09 -34.48 28.00
C ILE A 6 37.64 -34.40 26.54
N LEU A 7 37.75 -35.49 25.77
CA LEU A 7 37.28 -35.52 24.39
C LEU A 7 35.75 -35.36 24.30
N SER A 8 35.00 -36.02 25.19
CA SER A 8 33.54 -35.90 25.25
C SER A 8 33.06 -34.51 25.67
N ILE A 9 33.78 -33.84 26.59
CA ILE A 9 33.48 -32.46 26.99
C ILE A 9 33.81 -31.48 25.85
N LEU A 10 34.88 -31.71 25.09
CA LEU A 10 35.22 -30.85 23.93
C LEU A 10 34.20 -31.00 22.79
N VAL A 11 33.72 -32.22 22.53
CA VAL A 11 32.68 -32.49 21.52
C VAL A 11 31.33 -31.90 21.98
N MET A 12 31.00 -31.99 23.27
CA MET A 12 29.78 -31.40 23.84
C MET A 12 29.84 -29.86 23.90
N LEU A 13 31.02 -29.25 24.07
CA LEU A 13 31.21 -27.79 23.93
C LEU A 13 31.15 -27.33 22.46
N SER A 14 31.62 -28.14 21.51
CA SER A 14 31.53 -27.81 20.08
C SER A 14 30.11 -27.92 19.52
N ALA A 15 29.25 -28.73 20.13
CA ALA A 15 27.84 -28.88 19.75
C ALA A 15 26.94 -27.72 20.24
N LEU A 16 27.40 -26.87 21.16
CA LEU A 16 26.63 -25.74 21.69
C LEU A 16 26.83 -24.43 20.90
N ILE A 17 27.73 -24.41 19.91
CA ILE A 17 28.07 -23.20 19.12
C ILE A 17 27.32 -23.14 17.76
N LEU A 18 26.53 -24.15 17.42
CA LEU A 18 25.60 -24.11 16.29
C LEU A 18 24.24 -23.50 16.70
N ILE A 19 24.27 -22.37 17.40
CA ILE A 19 23.13 -21.44 17.35
C ILE A 19 23.32 -20.72 16.02
N LEU A 20 22.74 -21.30 14.96
CA LEU A 20 22.53 -20.58 13.71
C LEU A 20 21.98 -19.20 14.08
N PRO A 21 22.63 -18.08 13.70
CA PRO A 21 21.93 -16.82 13.73
C PRO A 21 20.76 -17.04 12.79
N ALA A 22 19.56 -17.21 13.34
CA ALA A 22 18.36 -16.95 12.58
C ALA A 22 18.60 -15.57 12.00
N PHE A 23 18.67 -15.48 10.68
CA PHE A 23 18.68 -14.21 9.99
C PHE A 23 17.38 -13.50 10.41
N LEU A 24 17.43 -12.78 11.51
CA LEU A 24 16.45 -11.78 11.88
C LEU A 24 16.60 -10.75 10.77
N GLN A 25 15.81 -10.91 9.71
CA GLN A 25 15.57 -9.78 8.82
C GLN A 25 15.01 -8.68 9.72
N ALA A 26 15.80 -7.63 9.85
CA ALA A 26 15.38 -6.45 10.58
C ALA A 26 14.12 -5.92 9.89
N ASP A 27 13.14 -5.54 10.69
CA ASP A 27 11.97 -4.86 10.22
C ASP A 27 12.38 -3.51 9.63
N ILE A 28 11.58 -3.02 8.71
CA ILE A 28 11.84 -1.80 7.97
C ILE A 28 10.90 -0.72 8.47
N PHE A 29 11.47 0.44 8.73
CA PHE A 29 10.75 1.67 8.95
C PHE A 29 10.95 2.62 7.78
N MET A 30 9.86 3.25 7.34
CA MET A 30 9.88 4.33 6.37
C MET A 30 9.03 5.50 6.88
N LYS A 31 9.49 6.72 6.62
CA LYS A 31 8.74 7.94 6.86
C LYS A 31 8.59 8.69 5.55
N GLN A 32 7.37 9.07 5.22
CA GLN A 32 7.05 9.77 4.00
C GLN A 32 6.35 11.09 4.31
N LYS A 33 6.64 12.12 3.51
CA LYS A 33 5.92 13.39 3.51
C LYS A 33 5.08 13.46 2.25
N ILE A 34 3.80 13.74 2.41
CA ILE A 34 2.86 13.99 1.32
C ILE A 34 2.49 15.47 1.36
N HIS A 35 2.75 16.17 0.26
CA HIS A 35 2.33 17.55 0.05
C HIS A 35 1.26 17.58 -1.04
N THR A 36 0.20 18.34 -0.83
CA THR A 36 -0.81 18.62 -1.85
C THR A 36 -0.98 20.12 -1.95
N ASP A 37 -0.84 20.65 -3.16
CA ASP A 37 -1.01 22.07 -3.44
C ASP A 37 -2.42 22.54 -3.08
N GLY A 38 -2.55 23.81 -2.71
CA GLY A 38 -3.85 24.42 -2.45
C GLY A 38 -4.69 24.52 -3.72
N ILE A 39 -6.01 24.41 -3.57
CA ILE A 39 -6.96 24.38 -4.70
C ILE A 39 -8.01 25.46 -4.47
N GLN A 40 -8.29 26.27 -5.49
CA GLN A 40 -9.49 27.11 -5.53
C GLN A 40 -10.48 26.52 -6.52
N MET A 41 -11.62 26.02 -6.04
CA MET A 41 -12.68 25.48 -6.87
C MET A 41 -14.02 26.08 -6.47
N MET A 42 -14.76 26.65 -7.43
CA MET A 42 -16.16 27.07 -7.24
C MET A 42 -16.38 27.99 -6.02
N GLY A 43 -15.44 28.91 -5.77
CA GLY A 43 -15.52 29.85 -4.63
C GLY A 43 -15.09 29.27 -3.28
N GLN A 44 -14.74 27.98 -3.21
CA GLN A 44 -14.10 27.38 -2.04
C GLN A 44 -12.59 27.32 -2.22
N THR A 45 -11.85 27.73 -1.19
CA THR A 45 -10.39 27.65 -1.14
C THR A 45 -10.00 26.55 -0.17
N GLN A 46 -9.28 25.55 -0.66
CA GLN A 46 -8.59 24.58 0.17
C GLN A 46 -7.11 24.99 0.25
N PRO A 47 -6.56 25.23 1.45
CA PRO A 47 -5.15 25.54 1.61
C PRO A 47 -4.29 24.32 1.26
N PRO A 48 -3.00 24.53 0.92
CA PRO A 48 -2.08 23.41 0.77
C PRO A 48 -1.98 22.62 2.08
N THR A 49 -1.74 21.31 1.95
CA THR A 49 -1.65 20.41 3.11
C THR A 49 -0.36 19.62 3.06
N ASP A 50 0.23 19.43 4.25
CA ASP A 50 1.36 18.54 4.49
C ASP A 50 0.89 17.42 5.42
N LYS A 51 1.11 16.17 5.02
CA LYS A 51 0.81 14.99 5.84
C LYS A 51 2.05 14.15 6.00
N ILE A 52 2.24 13.61 7.20
CA ILE A 52 3.27 12.62 7.49
C ILE A 52 2.63 11.24 7.52
N GLN A 53 3.27 10.31 6.82
CA GLN A 53 2.93 8.91 6.84
C GLN A 53 4.13 8.12 7.35
N THR A 54 3.87 7.14 8.22
CA THR A 54 4.90 6.21 8.69
C THR A 54 4.52 4.79 8.31
N ILE A 55 5.49 4.01 7.85
CA ILE A 55 5.29 2.64 7.41
C ILE A 55 6.25 1.74 8.17
N TRP A 56 5.72 0.71 8.80
CA TRP A 56 6.49 -0.41 9.34
C TRP A 56 6.21 -1.65 8.51
N MET A 57 7.28 -2.36 8.11
CA MET A 57 7.21 -3.59 7.33
C MET A 57 8.07 -4.67 7.98
N THR A 58 7.46 -5.83 8.19
CA THR A 58 8.13 -7.08 8.59
C THR A 58 8.02 -8.08 7.44
N ALA A 59 8.45 -9.33 7.64
CA ALA A 59 8.32 -10.37 6.62
C ALA A 59 6.86 -10.69 6.22
N ASP A 60 5.89 -10.52 7.13
CA ASP A 60 4.50 -10.95 6.93
C ASP A 60 3.45 -9.90 7.33
N LYS A 61 3.88 -8.72 7.80
CA LYS A 61 2.99 -7.65 8.26
C LYS A 61 3.47 -6.30 7.78
N ILE A 62 2.54 -5.46 7.33
CA ILE A 62 2.81 -4.06 7.02
C ILE A 62 1.78 -3.19 7.72
N ARG A 63 2.21 -2.07 8.29
CA ARG A 63 1.34 -1.05 8.85
C ARG A 63 1.73 0.31 8.30
N SER A 64 0.74 1.05 7.83
CA SER A 64 0.88 2.46 7.46
C SER A 64 -0.02 3.29 8.36
N ASP A 65 0.56 4.26 9.04
CA ASP A 65 -0.15 5.24 9.86
C ASP A 65 -0.11 6.62 9.21
N SER A 66 -1.24 7.30 9.23
CA SER A 66 -1.35 8.75 9.06
C SER A 66 -2.25 9.31 10.17
N GLU A 67 -2.38 10.64 10.25
CA GLU A 67 -3.26 11.27 11.25
C GLU A 67 -4.71 10.81 11.13
N GLU A 68 -5.22 10.70 9.90
CA GLU A 68 -6.64 10.41 9.63
C GLU A 68 -6.96 8.91 9.66
N GLY A 69 -6.01 8.04 9.29
CA GLY A 69 -6.29 6.62 9.20
C GLY A 69 -5.07 5.72 9.25
N THR A 70 -5.33 4.45 9.56
CA THR A 70 -4.31 3.41 9.61
C THR A 70 -4.69 2.27 8.68
N VAL A 71 -3.69 1.67 8.03
CA VAL A 71 -3.86 0.45 7.24
C VAL A 71 -2.91 -0.60 7.78
N ILE A 72 -3.42 -1.79 8.08
CA ILE A 72 -2.62 -2.91 8.58
C ILE A 72 -2.85 -4.12 7.67
N MET A 73 -1.83 -4.49 6.91
CA MET A 73 -1.80 -5.72 6.13
C MET A 73 -1.19 -6.86 6.95
N ARG A 74 -1.90 -7.99 7.03
CA ARG A 74 -1.53 -9.19 7.77
C ARG A 74 -1.53 -10.39 6.83
N LEU A 75 -0.38 -10.69 6.23
CA LEU A 75 -0.23 -11.85 5.34
C LEU A 75 -0.44 -13.16 6.10
N ASP A 76 0.00 -13.21 7.35
CA ASP A 76 -0.22 -14.32 8.28
C ASP A 76 -1.71 -14.63 8.52
N LYS A 77 -2.58 -13.62 8.44
CA LYS A 77 -4.04 -13.76 8.59
C LYS A 77 -4.81 -13.75 7.28
N GLY A 78 -4.15 -13.41 6.17
CA GLY A 78 -4.84 -13.21 4.89
C GLY A 78 -5.73 -11.96 4.86
N LEU A 79 -5.47 -10.95 5.69
CA LEU A 79 -6.37 -9.80 5.92
C LEU A 79 -5.68 -8.45 5.74
N ILE A 80 -6.46 -7.44 5.37
CA ILE A 80 -6.15 -6.02 5.47
C ILE A 80 -7.15 -5.37 6.42
N TYR A 81 -6.67 -4.62 7.40
CA TYR A 81 -7.48 -3.79 8.26
C TYR A 81 -7.39 -2.34 7.82
N PHE A 82 -8.54 -1.68 7.70
CA PHE A 82 -8.64 -0.24 7.48
C PHE A 82 -9.25 0.40 8.72
N LEU A 83 -8.50 1.30 9.35
CA LEU A 83 -8.87 1.97 10.57
C LEU A 83 -9.10 3.46 10.28
N ASP A 84 -10.22 3.97 10.76
CA ASP A 84 -10.52 5.41 10.84
C ASP A 84 -10.08 5.90 12.22
N ASN A 85 -9.05 6.74 12.27
CA ASN A 85 -8.47 7.21 13.52
C ASN A 85 -9.33 8.28 14.20
N VAL A 86 -10.24 8.92 13.45
CA VAL A 86 -11.17 9.96 13.92
C VAL A 86 -12.41 9.31 14.53
N LYS A 87 -13.05 8.39 13.79
CA LYS A 87 -14.26 7.67 14.24
C LYS A 87 -13.96 6.53 15.21
N LYS A 88 -12.70 6.12 15.32
CA LYS A 88 -12.28 4.93 16.09
C LYS A 88 -13.04 3.69 15.64
N THR A 89 -13.14 3.51 14.33
CA THR A 89 -13.72 2.32 13.73
C THR A 89 -12.70 1.60 12.87
N TYR A 90 -12.89 0.30 12.68
CA TYR A 90 -12.07 -0.49 11.77
C TYR A 90 -12.94 -1.41 10.95
N SER A 91 -12.45 -1.75 9.77
CA SER A 91 -13.02 -2.79 8.91
C SER A 91 -11.91 -3.76 8.53
N GLU A 92 -12.31 -4.95 8.08
CA GLU A 92 -11.40 -5.97 7.61
C GLU A 92 -11.78 -6.40 6.19
N MET A 93 -10.77 -6.69 5.38
CA MET A 93 -10.93 -7.20 4.03
C MET A 93 -10.01 -8.40 3.83
N PRO A 94 -10.44 -9.46 3.12
CA PRO A 94 -9.54 -10.51 2.68
C PRO A 94 -8.52 -9.98 1.66
N LEU A 95 -7.28 -10.48 1.66
CA LEU A 95 -6.27 -10.08 0.66
C LEU A 95 -6.67 -10.44 -0.77
N ASP A 96 -7.48 -11.49 -0.95
CA ASP A 96 -7.95 -11.98 -2.26
C ASP A 96 -9.28 -11.33 -2.70
N MET A 97 -9.45 -10.02 -2.42
CA MET A 97 -10.67 -9.27 -2.74
C MET A 97 -11.10 -9.43 -4.20
N GLY A 98 -10.16 -9.55 -5.15
CA GLY A 98 -10.50 -9.72 -6.56
C GLY A 98 -11.41 -10.92 -6.80
N LYS A 99 -11.10 -12.08 -6.19
CA LYS A 99 -11.96 -13.26 -6.33
C LYS A 99 -13.26 -13.14 -5.55
N VAL A 100 -13.23 -12.52 -4.37
CA VAL A 100 -14.44 -12.35 -3.55
C VAL A 100 -15.42 -11.41 -4.26
N MET A 101 -14.95 -10.28 -4.77
CA MET A 101 -15.74 -9.32 -5.52
C MET A 101 -16.24 -9.91 -6.85
N ASP A 102 -15.40 -10.65 -7.59
CA ASP A 102 -15.83 -11.37 -8.79
C ASP A 102 -16.94 -12.39 -8.48
N SER A 103 -16.81 -13.13 -7.37
CA SER A 103 -17.78 -14.14 -6.96
C SER A 103 -19.08 -13.53 -6.43
N GLN A 104 -19.00 -12.39 -5.74
CA GLN A 104 -20.13 -11.71 -5.13
C GLN A 104 -20.90 -10.90 -6.17
N MET A 105 -20.20 -10.29 -7.12
CA MET A 105 -20.81 -9.67 -8.32
C MET A 105 -21.51 -10.71 -9.19
N LYS A 106 -20.90 -11.88 -9.41
CA LYS A 106 -21.58 -12.98 -10.12
C LYS A 106 -22.83 -13.44 -9.41
N LYS A 107 -22.78 -13.60 -8.08
CA LYS A 107 -23.95 -13.98 -7.29
C LYS A 107 -25.03 -12.92 -7.27
N SER A 108 -24.70 -11.63 -7.12
CA SER A 108 -25.70 -10.56 -7.18
C SER A 108 -26.35 -10.47 -8.57
N MET A 109 -25.57 -10.70 -9.64
CA MET A 109 -26.11 -10.79 -11.00
C MET A 109 -26.97 -12.04 -11.24
N GLU A 110 -26.75 -13.12 -10.50
CA GLU A 110 -27.51 -14.37 -10.59
C GLU A 110 -28.75 -14.40 -9.66
N GLU A 111 -28.75 -13.65 -8.56
CA GLU A 111 -29.80 -13.66 -7.53
C GLU A 111 -30.86 -12.56 -7.69
N GLU A 112 -30.58 -11.45 -8.40
CA GLU A 112 -31.52 -10.33 -8.45
C GLU A 112 -32.38 -10.31 -9.73
N GLY A 113 -33.70 -10.39 -9.52
CA GLY A 113 -34.69 -9.74 -10.40
C GLY A 113 -34.64 -8.23 -10.19
N MET A 114 -33.52 -7.61 -10.55
CA MET A 114 -33.27 -6.17 -10.43
C MET A 114 -34.34 -5.39 -11.20
N ASP A 115 -34.82 -4.29 -10.62
CA ASP A 115 -35.62 -3.36 -11.41
C ASP A 115 -34.73 -2.60 -12.41
N ALA A 116 -35.35 -1.95 -13.40
CA ALA A 116 -34.63 -1.31 -14.49
C ALA A 116 -33.69 -0.17 -14.03
N GLU A 117 -33.98 0.48 -12.90
CA GLU A 117 -33.22 1.62 -12.38
C GLU A 117 -31.95 1.13 -11.66
N GLU A 118 -32.07 0.07 -10.86
CA GLU A 118 -30.93 -0.60 -10.23
C GLU A 118 -30.00 -1.25 -11.27
N GLN A 119 -30.58 -1.85 -12.31
CA GLN A 119 -29.82 -2.44 -13.41
C GLN A 119 -29.05 -1.38 -14.21
N GLN A 120 -29.65 -0.20 -14.40
CA GLN A 120 -29.03 0.92 -15.11
C GLN A 120 -27.94 1.61 -14.27
N ALA A 121 -28.13 1.72 -12.95
CA ALA A 121 -27.09 2.19 -12.02
C ALA A 121 -25.90 1.22 -11.95
N ALA A 122 -26.16 -0.09 -11.86
CA ALA A 122 -25.13 -1.11 -11.89
C ALA A 122 -24.36 -1.15 -13.23
N MET A 123 -25.05 -1.03 -14.37
CA MET A 123 -24.41 -0.90 -15.68
C MET A 123 -23.59 0.38 -15.81
N GLY A 124 -24.08 1.52 -15.28
CA GLY A 124 -23.34 2.78 -15.28
C GLY A 124 -22.05 2.71 -14.47
N MET A 125 -22.09 2.07 -13.29
CA MET A 125 -20.90 1.81 -12.47
C MET A 125 -19.93 0.86 -13.19
N MET A 126 -20.42 -0.24 -13.78
CA MET A 126 -19.61 -1.22 -14.52
C MET A 126 -18.94 -0.60 -15.76
N GLN A 127 -19.67 0.23 -16.50
CA GLN A 127 -19.15 0.93 -17.67
C GLN A 127 -18.09 1.97 -17.26
N GLY A 128 -18.30 2.68 -16.15
CA GLY A 128 -17.33 3.60 -15.59
C GLY A 128 -16.02 2.93 -15.16
N MET A 129 -16.10 1.73 -14.57
CA MET A 129 -14.93 0.92 -14.23
C MET A 129 -14.16 0.44 -15.47
N SER A 130 -14.87 0.06 -16.55
CA SER A 130 -14.23 -0.41 -17.80
C SER A 130 -13.40 0.66 -18.54
N GLN A 131 -13.67 1.94 -18.28
CA GLN A 131 -12.96 3.06 -18.90
C GLN A 131 -11.70 3.49 -18.14
N MET A 132 -11.48 2.91 -16.95
CA MET A 132 -10.29 3.21 -16.19
C MET A 132 -9.14 2.28 -16.61
N LYS A 133 -7.93 2.85 -16.72
CA LYS A 133 -6.74 2.11 -17.15
C LYS A 133 -5.51 2.65 -16.45
N VAL A 134 -4.67 1.75 -15.94
CA VAL A 134 -3.36 2.06 -15.41
C VAL A 134 -2.28 1.53 -16.35
N THR A 135 -1.20 2.29 -16.53
CA THR A 135 -0.04 1.86 -17.31
C THR A 135 1.21 2.42 -16.68
N ILE A 136 2.17 1.53 -16.39
CA ILE A 136 3.48 1.89 -15.87
C ILE A 136 4.54 1.66 -16.95
N THR A 137 5.28 2.72 -17.26
CA THR A 137 6.33 2.72 -18.28
C THR A 137 7.67 3.10 -17.64
N PRO A 138 8.70 2.22 -17.68
CA PRO A 138 10.04 2.60 -17.25
C PRO A 138 10.65 3.63 -18.21
N SER A 139 11.35 4.62 -17.66
CA SER A 139 12.17 5.58 -18.42
C SER A 139 13.66 5.28 -18.24
N ALA A 140 14.48 5.69 -19.21
CA ALA A 140 15.94 5.63 -19.10
C ALA A 140 16.52 6.74 -18.21
N GLU A 141 15.69 7.70 -17.79
CA GLU A 141 16.10 8.81 -16.94
C GLU A 141 16.49 8.34 -15.54
N LYS A 142 17.65 8.82 -15.10
CA LYS A 142 18.20 8.57 -13.77
C LYS A 142 18.46 9.88 -13.06
N LYS A 143 18.21 9.90 -11.75
CA LYS A 143 18.45 11.06 -10.91
C LYS A 143 18.84 10.60 -9.52
N LYS A 144 19.79 11.31 -8.91
CA LYS A 144 20.10 11.13 -7.50
C LYS A 144 19.16 12.00 -6.66
N ILE A 145 18.45 11.41 -5.72
CA ILE A 145 17.54 12.11 -4.80
C ILE A 145 18.01 11.82 -3.38
N GLY A 146 18.52 12.86 -2.71
CA GLY A 146 19.25 12.69 -1.46
C GLY A 146 20.45 11.75 -1.63
N GLN A 147 20.42 10.62 -0.91
CA GLN A 147 21.44 9.58 -0.99
C GLN A 147 21.13 8.47 -2.00
N TYR A 148 19.92 8.42 -2.56
CA TYR A 148 19.44 7.31 -3.39
C TYR A 148 19.66 7.55 -4.88
N ASN A 149 20.10 6.50 -5.58
CA ASN A 149 20.11 6.46 -7.03
C ASN A 149 18.73 6.01 -7.49
N CYS A 150 18.04 6.86 -8.25
CA CYS A 150 16.69 6.60 -8.70
C CYS A 150 16.60 6.51 -10.23
N GLN A 151 15.73 5.62 -10.70
CA GLN A 151 15.26 5.56 -12.08
C GLN A 151 13.81 6.07 -12.14
N LYS A 152 13.48 6.82 -13.19
CA LYS A 152 12.12 7.32 -13.39
C LYS A 152 11.23 6.24 -14.00
N TYR A 153 10.01 6.15 -13.48
CA TYR A 153 8.88 5.44 -14.05
C TYR A 153 7.75 6.45 -14.25
N LEU A 154 7.02 6.32 -15.35
CA LEU A 154 5.81 7.08 -15.61
C LEU A 154 4.61 6.18 -15.34
N MET A 155 3.72 6.64 -14.47
CA MET A 155 2.43 6.01 -14.23
C MET A 155 1.33 6.89 -14.84
N ASP A 156 0.71 6.38 -15.90
CA ASP A 156 -0.45 7.00 -16.52
C ASP A 156 -1.70 6.30 -16.01
N LEU A 157 -2.62 7.09 -15.48
CA LEU A 157 -3.89 6.63 -14.94
C LEU A 157 -5.03 7.36 -15.65
N GLN A 158 -5.77 6.63 -16.46
CA GLN A 158 -7.05 7.08 -17.00
C GLN A 158 -8.13 6.80 -15.96
N THR A 159 -8.80 7.84 -15.49
CA THR A 159 -9.91 7.75 -14.55
C THR A 159 -11.14 8.42 -15.14
N MET A 160 -12.31 8.21 -14.54
CA MET A 160 -13.53 8.93 -14.92
C MET A 160 -13.44 10.45 -14.71
N MET A 161 -12.53 10.92 -13.84
CA MET A 161 -12.28 12.35 -13.60
C MET A 161 -11.30 12.96 -14.61
N GLY A 162 -10.78 12.16 -15.54
CA GLY A 162 -9.78 12.54 -16.53
C GLY A 162 -8.47 11.77 -16.37
N PRO A 163 -7.54 11.93 -17.34
CA PRO A 163 -6.21 11.35 -17.25
C PRO A 163 -5.37 12.08 -16.19
N SER A 164 -4.55 11.31 -15.48
CA SER A 164 -3.51 11.81 -14.59
C SER A 164 -2.20 11.10 -14.89
N THR A 165 -1.10 11.83 -14.77
CA THR A 165 0.25 11.28 -14.94
C THR A 165 1.03 11.52 -13.66
N SER A 166 1.73 10.47 -13.22
CA SER A 166 2.62 10.52 -12.08
C SER A 166 4.03 10.13 -12.49
N GLU A 167 5.01 10.94 -12.08
CA GLU A 167 6.42 10.60 -12.16
C GLU A 167 6.83 9.90 -10.86
N MET A 168 7.29 8.66 -10.95
CA MET A 168 7.80 7.90 -9.82
C MET A 168 9.32 7.74 -9.96
N TRP A 169 10.06 8.21 -8.97
CA TRP A 169 11.50 8.04 -8.88
C TRP A 169 11.81 6.90 -7.91
N VAL A 170 12.26 5.78 -8.46
CA VAL A 170 12.34 4.50 -7.76
C VAL A 170 13.81 4.11 -7.56
N THR A 171 14.16 3.68 -6.35
CA THR A 171 15.50 3.22 -6.00
C THR A 171 15.52 1.72 -5.69
N GLU A 172 16.59 1.05 -6.11
CA GLU A 172 16.91 -0.33 -5.72
C GLU A 172 18.05 -0.37 -4.68
N ASP A 173 18.42 0.78 -4.10
CA ASP A 173 19.52 0.87 -3.13
C ASP A 173 19.09 0.40 -1.72
N LEU A 174 17.80 0.11 -1.51
CA LEU A 174 17.24 -0.26 -0.20
C LEU A 174 17.10 -1.77 -0.04
N ASP A 175 17.71 -2.34 0.99
CA ASP A 175 17.61 -3.78 1.25
C ASP A 175 16.28 -4.13 1.94
N MET A 176 15.32 -4.59 1.14
CA MET A 176 13.99 -5.02 1.57
C MET A 176 13.32 -5.98 0.58
N ASP A 177 12.20 -6.58 0.99
CA ASP A 177 11.33 -7.34 0.10
C ASP A 177 10.48 -6.40 -0.79
N TYR A 178 10.91 -6.21 -2.02
CA TYR A 178 10.21 -5.35 -2.99
C TYR A 178 8.87 -5.94 -3.46
N ASP A 179 8.72 -7.26 -3.48
CA ASP A 179 7.47 -7.89 -3.90
C ASP A 179 6.38 -7.63 -2.84
N LEU A 180 6.76 -7.76 -1.57
CA LEU A 180 5.91 -7.41 -0.45
C LEU A 180 5.54 -5.92 -0.45
N TYR A 181 6.53 -5.03 -0.66
CA TYR A 181 6.29 -3.60 -0.78
C TYR A 181 5.39 -3.23 -1.96
N SER A 182 5.57 -3.87 -3.12
CA SER A 182 4.77 -3.65 -4.33
C SER A 182 3.31 -4.05 -4.10
N LYS A 183 3.07 -5.22 -3.49
CA LYS A 183 1.71 -5.67 -3.09
C LYS A 183 1.03 -4.69 -2.16
N PHE A 184 1.77 -4.18 -1.17
CA PHE A 184 1.24 -3.18 -0.24
C PHE A 184 0.94 -1.85 -0.92
N SER A 185 1.85 -1.36 -1.75
CA SER A 185 1.67 -0.13 -2.52
C SER A 185 0.42 -0.21 -3.40
N ALA A 186 0.20 -1.35 -4.07
CA ALA A 186 -1.02 -1.58 -4.84
C ALA A 186 -2.27 -1.58 -3.95
N ALA A 187 -2.25 -2.28 -2.81
CA ALA A 187 -3.40 -2.28 -1.88
C ALA A 187 -3.75 -0.88 -1.34
N MET A 188 -2.73 -0.05 -1.06
CA MET A 188 -2.93 1.33 -0.62
C MET A 188 -3.57 2.20 -1.69
N MET A 189 -3.15 2.08 -2.95
CA MET A 189 -3.77 2.79 -4.06
C MET A 189 -5.21 2.33 -4.30
N GLY A 190 -5.52 1.05 -4.06
CA GLY A 190 -6.87 0.49 -4.19
C GLY A 190 -7.86 0.98 -3.13
N LYS A 191 -7.37 1.46 -1.99
CA LYS A 191 -8.18 2.00 -0.89
C LYS A 191 -9.02 3.23 -1.30
N GLY A 192 -8.65 3.94 -2.36
CA GLY A 192 -9.33 5.17 -2.80
C GLY A 192 -10.81 5.03 -3.20
N GLY A 193 -11.44 3.87 -3.03
CA GLY A 193 -12.86 3.58 -3.36
C GLY A 193 -13.12 3.51 -4.86
N MET A 194 -12.55 4.44 -5.62
CA MET A 194 -12.65 4.57 -7.07
C MET A 194 -11.97 3.44 -7.85
N PHE A 195 -11.04 2.70 -7.24
CA PHE A 195 -10.13 1.78 -7.95
C PHE A 195 -10.30 0.31 -7.55
N GLY A 196 -11.32 -0.04 -6.76
CA GLY A 196 -11.55 -1.41 -6.29
C GLY A 196 -11.58 -2.46 -7.41
N GLY A 197 -12.21 -2.14 -8.54
CA GLY A 197 -12.27 -3.03 -9.73
C GLY A 197 -11.01 -3.04 -10.60
N MET A 198 -10.08 -2.11 -10.39
CA MET A 198 -8.78 -2.06 -11.07
C MET A 198 -7.63 -2.60 -10.22
N MET A 199 -7.91 -3.07 -9.01
CA MET A 199 -6.90 -3.61 -8.09
C MET A 199 -5.99 -4.64 -8.76
N LYS A 200 -6.57 -5.54 -9.56
CA LYS A 200 -5.81 -6.58 -10.26
C LYS A 200 -4.85 -6.00 -11.31
N ASP A 201 -5.35 -5.15 -12.20
CA ASP A 201 -4.53 -4.57 -13.27
C ASP A 201 -3.44 -3.66 -12.70
N MET A 202 -3.75 -2.92 -11.64
CA MET A 202 -2.78 -2.12 -10.91
C MET A 202 -1.72 -2.98 -10.23
N MET A 203 -2.09 -4.09 -9.59
CA MET A 203 -1.12 -5.04 -9.03
C MET A 203 -0.20 -5.60 -10.12
N GLU A 204 -0.73 -5.95 -11.30
CA GLU A 204 0.09 -6.44 -12.41
C GLU A 204 1.04 -5.38 -12.97
N GLU A 205 0.56 -4.14 -13.16
CA GLU A 205 1.41 -3.04 -13.64
C GLU A 205 2.48 -2.66 -12.61
N MET A 206 2.16 -2.66 -11.31
CA MET A 206 3.10 -2.35 -10.24
C MET A 206 4.23 -3.38 -10.10
N LYS A 207 4.08 -4.62 -10.59
CA LYS A 207 5.19 -5.59 -10.68
C LYS A 207 6.33 -5.11 -11.58
N LYS A 208 6.05 -4.19 -12.52
CA LYS A 208 7.09 -3.58 -13.38
C LYS A 208 8.00 -2.65 -12.59
N VAL A 209 7.53 -2.15 -11.44
CA VAL A 209 8.30 -1.27 -10.57
C VAL A 209 9.16 -2.14 -9.66
N ARG A 210 10.47 -2.11 -9.89
CA ARG A 210 11.45 -2.78 -9.04
C ARG A 210 12.09 -1.76 -8.12
N GLY A 211 11.86 -1.90 -6.81
CA GLY A 211 12.43 -1.02 -5.79
C GLY A 211 11.39 -0.20 -5.02
N VAL A 212 11.86 0.85 -4.36
CA VAL A 212 11.05 1.74 -3.50
C VAL A 212 10.96 3.11 -4.11
N THR A 213 9.76 3.69 -4.14
CA THR A 213 9.58 5.05 -4.64
C THR A 213 10.07 6.07 -3.60
N VAL A 214 11.12 6.80 -3.97
CA VAL A 214 11.72 7.88 -3.16
C VAL A 214 10.98 9.19 -3.36
N LEU A 215 10.49 9.44 -4.58
CA LEU A 215 9.72 10.63 -4.90
C LEU A 215 8.63 10.29 -5.92
N THR A 216 7.39 10.59 -5.59
CA THR A 216 6.29 10.62 -6.56
C THR A 216 5.87 12.07 -6.77
N VAL A 217 5.71 12.48 -8.03
CA VAL A 217 5.09 13.75 -8.39
C VAL A 217 3.87 13.44 -9.25
N THR A 218 2.69 13.69 -8.71
CA THR A 218 1.43 13.48 -9.42
C THR A 218 0.86 14.82 -9.84
N THR A 219 0.51 14.93 -11.12
CA THR A 219 -0.19 16.09 -11.66
C THR A 219 -1.58 15.66 -12.11
N MET A 220 -2.60 16.25 -11.51
CA MET A 220 -4.00 16.01 -11.85
C MET A 220 -4.58 17.24 -12.52
N ASN A 221 -5.17 17.06 -13.69
CA ASN A 221 -5.92 18.13 -14.36
C ASN A 221 -7.40 17.96 -14.04
N MET A 222 -7.98 18.90 -13.31
CA MET A 222 -9.40 18.92 -12.96
C MET A 222 -10.01 20.26 -13.36
N MET A 223 -11.06 20.25 -14.18
CA MET A 223 -11.82 21.46 -14.56
C MET A 223 -10.95 22.61 -15.10
N GLY A 224 -9.88 22.29 -15.84
CA GLY A 224 -8.93 23.28 -16.40
C GLY A 224 -7.86 23.78 -15.43
N MET A 225 -7.79 23.26 -14.21
CA MET A 225 -6.73 23.54 -13.23
C MET A 225 -5.83 22.33 -13.03
N SER A 226 -4.53 22.59 -12.89
CA SER A 226 -3.52 21.59 -12.59
C SER A 226 -3.22 21.59 -11.10
N ILE A 227 -3.53 20.49 -10.41
CA ILE A 227 -3.21 20.27 -9.01
C ILE A 227 -2.01 19.34 -8.94
N LYS A 228 -1.00 19.73 -8.18
CA LYS A 228 0.18 18.92 -7.95
C LYS A 228 0.15 18.32 -6.55
N SER A 229 0.54 17.06 -6.45
CA SER A 229 0.83 16.40 -5.19
C SER A 229 2.20 15.75 -5.28
N THR A 230 2.95 15.78 -4.18
CA THR A 230 4.27 15.16 -4.08
C THR A 230 4.33 14.25 -2.86
N GLN A 231 4.86 13.06 -3.03
CA GLN A 231 5.19 12.14 -1.93
C GLN A 231 6.69 11.91 -1.92
N GLU A 232 7.35 12.18 -0.80
CA GLU A 232 8.81 12.05 -0.64
C GLU A 232 9.14 11.09 0.51
N LEU A 233 10.09 10.18 0.29
CA LEU A 233 10.70 9.35 1.32
C LEU A 233 11.71 10.18 2.12
N ILE A 234 11.37 10.47 3.36
CA ILE A 234 12.17 11.29 4.28
C ILE A 234 13.14 10.43 5.09
N GLU A 235 12.70 9.23 5.48
CA GLU A 235 13.50 8.34 6.32
C GLU A 235 13.31 6.89 5.87
N TYR A 236 14.42 6.14 5.90
CA TYR A 236 14.44 4.69 5.82
C TYR A 236 15.41 4.19 6.89
N SER A 237 14.97 3.21 7.68
CA SER A 237 15.83 2.55 8.65
C SER A 237 15.43 1.10 8.85
N LYS A 238 16.39 0.30 9.31
CA LYS A 238 16.19 -1.07 9.73
C LYS A 238 16.14 -1.11 11.26
N GLY A 239 15.22 -1.89 11.82
CA GLY A 239 15.04 -1.99 13.25
C GLY A 239 14.12 -3.13 13.63
N THR A 240 13.47 -2.99 14.78
CA THR A 240 12.44 -3.91 15.24
C THR A 240 11.15 -3.12 15.41
N ALA A 241 10.09 -3.57 14.76
CA ALA A 241 8.79 -2.96 14.90
C ALA A 241 8.33 -3.08 16.37
N PRO A 242 7.68 -2.05 16.93
CA PRO A 242 7.25 -2.09 18.32
C PRO A 242 6.35 -3.30 18.62
N ALA A 243 6.47 -3.86 19.83
CA ALA A 243 5.62 -4.98 20.23
C ALA A 243 4.13 -4.59 20.16
N GLY A 244 3.31 -5.44 19.55
CA GLY A 244 1.87 -5.19 19.38
C GLY A 244 1.53 -4.13 18.32
N TYR A 245 2.51 -3.59 17.58
CA TYR A 245 2.26 -2.53 16.59
C TYR A 245 1.36 -2.97 15.43
N PHE A 246 1.22 -4.26 15.17
CA PHE A 246 0.34 -4.78 14.10
C PHE A 246 -1.02 -5.28 14.60
N GLU A 247 -1.36 -5.02 15.86
CA GLU A 247 -2.68 -5.27 16.42
C GLU A 247 -3.55 -4.01 16.33
N ILE A 248 -4.87 -4.21 16.26
CA ILE A 248 -5.83 -3.10 16.27
C ILE A 248 -5.74 -2.44 17.66
N PRO A 249 -5.55 -1.12 17.74
CA PRO A 249 -5.49 -0.44 19.03
C PRO A 249 -6.77 -0.60 19.85
N GLY A 250 -6.65 -0.58 21.17
CA GLY A 250 -7.81 -0.61 22.06
C GLY A 250 -8.78 0.55 21.80
N GLY A 251 -10.08 0.28 21.87
CA GLY A 251 -11.15 1.27 21.71
C GLY A 251 -11.69 1.40 20.28
N TYR A 252 -11.14 0.68 19.30
CA TYR A 252 -11.69 0.64 17.96
C TYR A 252 -12.90 -0.31 17.87
N LYS A 253 -13.95 0.12 17.18
CA LYS A 253 -15.15 -0.69 16.92
C LYS A 253 -15.17 -1.22 15.50
N LYS A 254 -15.60 -2.47 15.30
CA LYS A 254 -15.75 -3.02 13.96
C LYS A 254 -16.90 -2.32 13.23
N SER A 255 -16.66 -1.94 11.99
CA SER A 255 -17.62 -1.41 11.01
C SER A 255 -17.89 -2.49 9.97
N GLU A 256 -19.14 -2.61 9.53
CA GLU A 256 -19.53 -3.55 8.47
C GLU A 256 -19.04 -3.10 7.09
N SER A 257 -18.97 -1.78 6.85
CA SER A 257 -18.47 -1.23 5.59
C SER A 257 -17.04 -0.72 5.74
N PRO A 258 -16.10 -1.20 4.89
CA PRO A 258 -14.73 -0.71 4.84
C PRO A 258 -14.58 0.65 4.15
N PHE A 259 -15.62 1.13 3.48
CA PHE A 259 -15.61 2.39 2.73
C PHE A 259 -16.53 3.46 3.31
N GLY A 260 -17.15 3.22 4.46
CA GLY A 260 -17.96 4.21 5.15
C GLY A 260 -19.18 4.71 4.36
N MET A 261 -19.66 3.91 3.40
CA MET A 261 -21.01 4.10 2.87
C MET A 261 -21.99 3.50 3.88
N GLU A 262 -22.61 4.39 4.66
CA GLU A 262 -23.94 4.14 5.24
C GLU A 262 -25.00 4.31 4.16
#